data_AF-A0AAD2DW23-F1
#
_entry.id   AF-A0AAD2DW23-F1
#
_cell.length_a   1.000
_cell.length_b   1.000
_cell.length_c   1.000
_cell.angle_alpha   90.00
_cell.angle_beta   90.00
_cell.angle_gamma   90.00
#
_symmetry.space_group_name_H-M   'P 1'
#
loop_
_entity.id
_entity.type
_entity.pdbx_description
1 polymer ?
#
loop_
_entity_poly.entity_id
_entity_poly.type
_entity_poly.pdbx_seq_one_letter_code
_entity_poly.pdbx_strand_id
1 'polypeptide(L)'
;MPPRIREKERRISLELDPAISQAEWRRKMIVCLPKFFDTVYFFFQSIKRSVITKEELMHKIIAGHKAVVDRREIEEQLRLLQELVPEWIYEKAASSGDLLLCVNKISSPELIRTRLAEAE
;
A
#
# COMPACT_ATOMS: atom_id res chain seq x y z
N MET A 1 -34.53 -0.08 -39.68
CA MET A 1 -34.17 -0.82 -38.45
C MET A 1 -32.71 -1.30 -38.55
N PRO A 2 -32.01 -1.48 -37.41
CA PRO A 2 -30.63 -1.02 -37.13
C PRO A 2 -29.62 -2.23 -37.09
N PRO A 3 -28.37 -2.15 -36.57
CA PRO A 3 -27.69 -1.03 -35.90
C PRO A 3 -26.24 -0.67 -36.31
N ARG A 4 -25.91 0.59 -36.00
CA ARG A 4 -24.57 1.19 -35.91
C ARG A 4 -23.83 0.61 -34.70
N ILE A 5 -22.89 -0.29 -34.93
CA ILE A 5 -21.99 -0.82 -33.89
C ILE A 5 -20.57 -0.77 -34.46
N ARG A 6 -19.91 0.38 -34.41
CA ARG A 6 -18.46 0.45 -34.75
C ARG A 6 -17.69 1.56 -34.02
N GLU A 7 -18.28 2.10 -32.96
CA GLU A 7 -17.68 3.22 -32.20
C GLU A 7 -17.32 2.86 -30.76
N LYS A 8 -17.82 1.74 -30.22
CA LYS A 8 -17.53 1.32 -28.84
C LYS A 8 -16.13 0.71 -28.66
N GLU A 9 -15.51 0.23 -29.73
CA GLU A 9 -14.21 -0.46 -29.66
C GLU A 9 -13.00 0.49 -29.66
N ARG A 10 -13.20 1.78 -29.93
CA ARG A 10 -12.09 2.76 -29.94
C ARG A 10 -11.70 3.30 -28.56
N ARG A 11 -12.44 2.97 -27.50
CA ARG A 11 -12.10 3.41 -26.13
C ARG A 11 -11.21 2.42 -25.36
N ILE A 12 -11.19 1.15 -25.77
CA ILE A 12 -10.48 0.09 -25.03
C ILE A 12 -8.97 0.08 -25.34
N SER A 13 -8.56 0.52 -26.53
CA SER A 13 -7.15 0.42 -26.94
C SER A 13 -6.22 1.48 -26.32
N LEU A 14 -6.75 2.55 -25.71
CA LEU A 14 -5.95 3.53 -24.96
C LEU A 14 -5.75 3.13 -23.50
N GLU A 15 -6.59 2.22 -22.98
CA GLU A 15 -6.57 1.70 -21.60
C GLU A 15 -5.58 0.53 -21.41
N LEU A 16 -4.97 0.06 -22.50
CA LEU A 16 -4.12 -1.13 -22.58
C LEU A 16 -2.63 -0.81 -22.68
N ASP A 17 -2.22 0.41 -22.35
CA ASP A 17 -0.80 0.67 -22.15
C ASP A 17 -0.41 0.17 -20.74
N PRO A 18 0.41 -0.89 -20.62
CA PRO A 18 0.79 -1.42 -19.31
C PRO A 18 1.48 -0.38 -18.43
N ALA A 19 2.11 0.65 -19.02
CA ALA A 19 2.69 1.75 -18.27
C ALA A 19 1.62 2.72 -17.73
N ILE A 20 0.55 2.98 -18.49
CA ILE A 20 -0.60 3.79 -18.02
C ILE A 20 -1.36 3.02 -16.93
N SER A 21 -1.58 1.72 -17.11
CA SER A 21 -2.20 0.85 -16.10
C SER A 21 -1.38 0.79 -14.81
N GLN A 22 -0.05 0.75 -14.90
CA GLN A 22 0.84 0.75 -13.74
C GLN A 22 0.87 2.12 -13.03
N ALA A 23 0.89 3.23 -13.76
CA ALA A 23 0.85 4.56 -13.19
C ALA A 23 -0.47 4.86 -12.48
N GLU A 24 -1.61 4.50 -13.10
CA GLU A 24 -2.94 4.59 -12.49
C GLU A 24 -3.06 3.69 -11.25
N TRP A 25 -2.49 2.48 -11.31
CA TRP A 25 -2.46 1.56 -10.17
C TRP A 25 -1.64 2.13 -9.01
N ARG A 26 -0.44 2.66 -9.28
CA ARG A 26 0.39 3.32 -8.26
C ARG A 26 -0.31 4.54 -7.67
N ARG A 27 -0.98 5.36 -8.49
CA ARG A 27 -1.76 6.50 -8.02
C ARG A 27 -2.91 6.08 -7.10
N LYS A 28 -3.66 5.03 -7.45
CA LYS A 28 -4.70 4.44 -6.60
C LYS A 28 -4.13 3.94 -5.27
N MET A 29 -2.92 3.36 -5.28
CA MET A 29 -2.26 2.93 -4.05
C MET A 29 -1.89 4.13 -3.17
N ILE A 30 -1.37 5.21 -3.76
CA ILE A 30 -0.99 6.43 -3.02
C ILE A 30 -2.21 7.09 -2.36
N VAL A 31 -3.34 7.21 -3.06
CA VAL A 31 -4.61 7.70 -2.49
C VAL A 31 -5.02 6.90 -1.24
N CYS A 32 -4.75 5.59 -1.23
CA CYS A 32 -5.09 4.72 -0.10
C CYS A 32 -4.02 4.70 1.01
N LEU A 33 -2.84 5.31 0.81
CA LEU A 33 -1.73 5.24 1.75
C LEU A 33 -2.01 5.85 3.13
N PRO A 34 -2.68 7.02 3.27
CA PRO A 34 -2.96 7.56 4.59
C PRO A 34 -3.79 6.60 5.46
N LYS A 35 -4.76 5.91 4.85
CA LYS A 35 -5.58 4.90 5.53
C LYS A 35 -4.78 3.62 5.84
N PHE A 36 -3.88 3.25 4.93
CA PHE A 36 -3.01 2.10 5.14
C PHE A 36 -2.00 2.36 6.27
N PHE A 37 -1.39 3.54 6.29
CA PHE A 37 -0.55 4.05 7.38
C PHE A 37 -1.24 3.88 8.73
N ASP A 38 -2.50 4.31 8.83
CA ASP A 38 -3.29 4.17 10.07
C ASP A 38 -3.44 2.73 10.51
N THR A 39 -3.77 1.85 9.57
CA THR A 39 -3.95 0.43 9.84
C THR A 39 -2.67 -0.16 10.42
N VAL A 40 -1.52 0.14 9.80
CA VAL A 40 -0.20 -0.32 10.26
C VAL A 40 0.18 0.33 11.60
N TYR A 41 -0.03 1.64 11.74
CA TYR A 41 0.28 2.39 12.95
C TYR A 41 -0.51 1.87 14.16
N PHE A 42 -1.83 1.72 14.03
CA PHE A 42 -2.69 1.17 15.08
C PHE A 42 -2.36 -0.29 15.37
N PHE A 43 -1.97 -1.08 14.36
CA PHE A 43 -1.53 -2.44 14.57
C PHE A 43 -0.31 -2.50 15.50
N PHE A 44 0.75 -1.74 15.20
CA PHE A 44 1.95 -1.69 16.04
C PHE A 44 1.68 -1.12 17.44
N GLN A 45 0.77 -0.13 17.56
CA GLN A 45 0.31 0.34 18.87
C GLN A 45 -0.40 -0.77 19.67
N SER A 46 -1.29 -1.54 19.02
CA SER A 46 -2.06 -2.60 19.67
C SER A 46 -1.17 -3.73 20.19
N ILE A 47 -0.17 -4.15 19.41
CA ILE A 47 0.73 -5.25 19.81
C ILE A 47 1.86 -4.79 20.74
N LYS A 48 2.04 -3.47 20.92
CA LYS A 48 3.11 -2.85 21.72
C LYS A 48 4.53 -3.34 21.35
N ARG A 49 4.73 -3.66 20.07
CA ARG A 49 6.02 -4.04 19.49
C ARG A 49 6.37 -3.04 18.40
N SER A 50 7.65 -2.96 18.05
CA SER A 50 8.17 -2.13 16.96
C SER A 50 8.74 -2.97 15.80
N VAL A 51 8.77 -4.29 15.94
CA VAL A 51 9.33 -5.21 14.95
C VAL A 51 8.47 -6.46 14.87
N ILE A 52 8.17 -6.88 13.64
CA ILE A 52 7.41 -8.10 13.31
C ILE A 52 7.95 -8.67 11.99
N THR A 53 7.60 -9.91 11.65
CA THR A 53 7.88 -10.42 10.30
C THR A 53 6.91 -9.79 9.29
N LYS A 54 7.37 -9.60 8.04
CA LYS A 54 6.50 -9.12 6.96
C LYS A 54 5.28 -10.03 6.81
N GLU A 55 5.47 -11.34 6.87
CA GLU A 55 4.37 -12.33 6.81
C GLU A 55 3.35 -12.19 7.94
N GLU A 56 3.78 -11.87 9.17
CA GLU A 56 2.84 -11.65 10.28
C GLU A 56 1.95 -10.43 10.00
N LEU A 57 2.52 -9.33 9.51
CA LEU A 57 1.73 -8.16 9.14
C LEU A 57 0.73 -8.49 8.02
N MET A 58 1.20 -9.15 6.97
CA MET A 58 0.38 -9.53 5.82
C MET A 58 -0.83 -10.36 6.25
N HIS A 59 -0.61 -11.41 7.04
CA HIS A 59 -1.69 -12.24 7.56
C HIS A 59 -2.67 -11.46 8.42
N LYS A 60 -2.20 -10.51 9.25
CA LYS A 60 -3.05 -9.70 10.12
C LYS A 60 -3.89 -8.70 9.34
N ILE A 61 -3.32 -8.05 8.34
CA ILE A 61 -4.04 -7.10 7.48
C ILE A 61 -5.10 -7.86 6.68
N ILE A 62 -4.74 -8.99 6.06
CA ILE A 62 -5.68 -9.82 5.28
C ILE A 62 -6.81 -10.34 6.16
N ALA A 63 -6.51 -10.87 7.35
CA ALA A 63 -7.52 -11.37 8.28
C ALA A 63 -8.43 -10.25 8.85
N GLY A 64 -7.92 -9.03 8.96
CA GLY A 64 -8.67 -7.87 9.43
C GLY A 64 -9.54 -7.21 8.37
N HIS A 65 -9.35 -7.53 7.09
CA HIS A 65 -10.06 -6.87 5.99
C HIS A 65 -11.33 -7.63 5.60
N LYS A 66 -12.47 -6.91 5.52
CA LYS A 66 -13.77 -7.50 5.14
C LYS A 66 -13.90 -7.80 3.64
N ALA A 67 -13.06 -7.15 2.83
CA ALA A 67 -13.00 -7.36 1.39
C ALA A 67 -11.74 -8.16 1.05
N VAL A 68 -11.80 -8.96 -0.01
CA VAL A 68 -10.62 -9.62 -0.59
C VAL A 68 -9.65 -8.54 -1.04
N VAL A 69 -8.51 -8.41 -0.35
CA VAL A 69 -7.40 -7.55 -0.76
C VAL A 69 -6.35 -8.44 -1.38
N ASP A 70 -5.85 -8.04 -2.55
CA ASP A 70 -4.74 -8.75 -3.19
C ASP A 70 -3.47 -8.57 -2.35
N ARG A 71 -2.75 -9.66 -2.11
CA ARG A 71 -1.44 -9.63 -1.43
C ARG A 71 -0.49 -8.63 -2.09
N ARG A 72 -0.53 -8.52 -3.42
CA ARG A 72 0.31 -7.58 -4.18
C ARG A 72 -0.01 -6.12 -3.88
N GLU A 73 -1.27 -5.78 -3.63
CA GLU A 73 -1.67 -4.42 -3.27
C GLU A 73 -1.07 -4.03 -1.91
N ILE A 74 -1.18 -4.91 -0.92
CA ILE A 74 -0.60 -4.67 0.42
C ILE A 74 0.93 -4.53 0.34
N GLU A 75 1.58 -5.39 -0.44
CA GLU A 75 3.05 -5.34 -0.63
C GLU A 75 3.49 -4.02 -1.28
N GLU A 76 2.76 -3.52 -2.28
CA GLU A 76 3.07 -2.23 -2.90
C GLU A 76 2.78 -1.05 -1.94
N GLN A 77 1.68 -1.08 -1.19
CA GLN A 77 1.42 -0.04 -0.19
C GLN A 77 2.51 -0.01 0.88
N LEU A 78 3.00 -1.17 1.33
CA LEU A 78 4.14 -1.24 2.25
C LEU A 78 5.41 -0.68 1.63
N ARG A 79 5.67 -0.99 0.36
CA ARG A 79 6.81 -0.43 -0.36
C ARG A 79 6.73 1.08 -0.48
N LEU A 80 5.57 1.62 -0.85
CA LEU A 80 5.35 3.06 -0.97
C LEU A 80 5.50 3.78 0.38
N LEU A 81 5.04 3.19 1.49
CA LEU A 81 5.30 3.75 2.82
C LEU A 81 6.80 3.82 3.13
N GLN A 82 7.56 2.77 2.79
CA GLN A 82 9.02 2.77 2.97
C GLN A 82 9.70 3.80 2.07
N GLU A 83 9.20 4.04 0.85
CA GLU A 83 9.73 5.05 -0.07
C GLU A 83 9.41 6.48 0.41
N LEU A 84 8.18 6.72 0.91
CA LEU A 84 7.72 8.07 1.28
C LEU A 84 8.08 8.47 2.71
N VAL A 85 8.13 7.52 3.65
CA VAL A 85 8.44 7.75 5.07
C VAL A 85 9.42 6.69 5.63
N PRO A 86 10.63 6.58 5.05
CA PRO A 86 11.65 5.64 5.49
C PRO A 86 12.10 5.87 6.95
N GLU A 87 11.92 7.08 7.48
CA GLU A 87 12.23 7.38 8.88
C GLU A 87 11.29 6.68 9.86
N TRP A 88 10.08 6.31 9.42
CA TRP A 88 9.12 5.62 10.24
C TRP A 88 9.16 4.12 10.03
N ILE A 89 9.13 3.64 8.78
CA ILE A 89 8.98 2.21 8.48
C ILE A 89 10.05 1.73 7.51
N TYR A 90 10.69 0.62 7.83
CA TYR A 90 11.77 0.05 7.03
C TYR A 90 11.85 -1.48 7.17
N GLU A 91 12.38 -2.13 6.14
CA GLU A 91 12.66 -3.57 6.15
C GLU A 91 14.09 -3.86 6.63
N LYS A 92 14.25 -4.98 7.33
CA LYS A 92 15.55 -5.50 7.79
C LYS A 92 15.56 -7.03 7.69
N ALA A 93 16.66 -7.59 7.18
CA ALA A 93 16.86 -9.03 7.22
C ALA A 93 17.22 -9.50 8.64
N ALA A 94 16.51 -10.51 9.13
CA ALA A 94 16.86 -11.24 10.34
C ALA A 94 18.06 -12.16 10.10
N SER A 95 18.76 -12.53 11.17
CA SER A 95 19.80 -13.57 11.11
C SER A 95 19.24 -14.95 10.71
N SER A 96 17.93 -15.18 10.87
CA SER A 96 17.24 -16.38 10.38
C SER A 96 17.02 -16.40 8.86
N GLY A 97 17.22 -15.27 8.17
CA GLY A 97 16.89 -15.09 6.76
C GLY A 97 15.50 -14.49 6.51
N ASP A 98 14.67 -14.34 7.54
CA ASP A 98 13.35 -13.73 7.42
C ASP A 98 13.43 -12.21 7.19
N LEU A 99 12.47 -11.66 6.46
CA LEU A 99 12.29 -10.21 6.33
C LEU A 99 11.44 -9.66 7.48
N LEU A 100 12.06 -8.81 8.29
CA LEU A 100 11.41 -8.08 9.37
C LEU A 100 11.00 -6.71 8.89
N LEU A 101 9.83 -6.28 9.33
CA LEU A 101 9.35 -4.92 9.20
C LEU A 101 9.50 -4.22 10.55
N CYS A 102 10.22 -3.11 10.53
CA CYS A 102 10.53 -2.32 11.72
C CYS A 102 9.83 -0.96 11.62
N VAL A 103 9.23 -0.52 12.72
CA VAL A 103 8.70 0.84 12.87
C VAL A 103 9.42 1.60 13.98
N ASN A 104 9.82 2.83 13.68
CA ASN A 104 10.35 3.75 14.67
C ASN A 104 9.23 4.42 15.45
N LYS A 105 9.52 4.82 16.69
CA LYS A 105 8.64 5.72 17.43
C LYS A 105 8.68 7.09 16.76
N ILE A 106 7.50 7.62 16.48
CA ILE A 106 7.32 8.93 15.87
C ILE A 106 6.61 9.86 16.85
N SER A 107 7.09 11.09 16.96
CA SER A 107 6.52 12.09 17.86
C SER A 107 5.24 12.73 17.31
N SER A 108 5.06 12.74 15.99
CA SER A 108 3.85 13.24 15.33
C SER A 108 3.46 12.34 14.16
N PRO A 109 2.44 11.47 14.31
CA PRO A 109 1.84 10.75 13.19
C PRO A 109 1.14 11.70 12.20
N GLU A 110 0.75 12.90 12.63
CA GLU A 110 0.11 13.92 11.78
C GLU A 110 1.04 14.42 10.68
N LEU A 111 2.32 14.58 10.98
CA LEU A 111 3.33 14.95 9.99
C LEU A 111 3.43 13.90 8.87
N ILE A 112 3.38 12.62 9.23
CA ILE A 112 3.41 11.52 8.26
C ILE A 112 2.13 11.52 7.43
N ARG A 113 0.95 11.67 8.05
CA ARG A 113 -0.32 11.77 7.31
C ARG A 113 -0.30 12.90 6.29
N THR A 114 0.22 14.07 6.69
CA THR A 114 0.32 15.24 5.82
C THR A 114 1.21 14.94 4.62
N ARG A 115 2.40 14.38 4.85
CA ARG A 115 3.32 13.98 3.77
C ARG A 115 2.72 12.92 2.84
N LEU A 116 1.96 11.96 3.38
CA LEU A 116 1.28 10.95 2.55
C LEU A 116 0.13 11.55 1.75
N ALA A 117 -0.57 12.55 2.28
CA ALA A 117 -1.63 13.26 1.57
C ALA A 117 -1.07 14.20 0.48
N GLU A 118 0.09 14.82 0.69
CA GLU A 118 0.78 15.62 -0.33
C GLU A 118 1.30 14.79 -1.52
N ALA A 119 1.42 13.47 -1.35
CA ALA A 119 1.83 12.56 -2.42
C ALA A 119 0.69 12.16 -3.38
N GLU A 120 -0.58 12.46 -3.04
CA GLU A 120 -1.82 12.10 -3.79
C GLU A 120 -2.00 12.79 -5.16
#